data_AF-A0A9P0PC20-F1
#
_entry.id   AF-A0A9P0PC20-F1
#
_cell.length_a   1.000
_cell.length_b   1.000
_cell.length_c   1.000
_cell.angle_alpha   90.00
_cell.angle_beta   90.00
_cell.angle_gamma   90.00
#
_symmetry.space_group_name_H-M   'P 1'
#
loop_
_entity.id
_entity.type
_entity.pdbx_description
1 polymer ?
#
loop_
_entity_poly.entity_id
_entity_poly.type
_entity_poly.pdbx_seq_one_letter_code
_entity_poly.pdbx_strand_id
1 'polypeptide(L)'
;MNLSKFRAHPLSLSRQKEINELVLNMIVKDMQLFSIVRDKGFLELLKRLEPSYNPPSRNTFVTTLLEDKYARAKTTLKLILEQAEFITVTTDGWTSSANENYISVTVYFIIKNWEFV
;
A
#
# COMPACT_ATOMS: atom_id res chain seq x y z
N MET A 1 41.73 15.57 -10.41
CA MET A 1 40.68 14.68 -9.87
C MET A 1 39.45 15.54 -9.59
N ASN A 2 38.35 15.35 -10.32
CA ASN A 2 37.18 16.24 -10.20
C ASN A 2 36.25 15.75 -9.08
N LEU A 3 36.25 16.47 -7.95
CA LEU A 3 35.45 16.16 -6.76
C LEU A 3 33.93 16.34 -6.97
N SER A 4 33.50 16.98 -8.07
CA SER A 4 32.08 17.14 -8.39
C SER A 4 31.38 15.82 -8.75
N LYS A 5 32.14 14.78 -9.15
CA LYS A 5 31.61 13.45 -9.45
C LYS A 5 31.22 12.61 -8.23
N PHE A 6 31.54 13.08 -7.01
CA PHE A 6 31.28 12.35 -5.76
C PHE A 6 30.16 12.95 -4.91
N ARG A 7 29.47 14.00 -5.39
CA ARG A 7 28.30 14.52 -4.69
C ARG A 7 27.08 13.68 -5.08
N ALA A 8 26.63 12.83 -4.16
CA ALA A 8 25.31 12.23 -4.24
C ALA A 8 24.29 13.37 -4.41
N HIS A 9 23.62 13.41 -5.56
CA HIS A 9 22.56 14.38 -5.76
C HIS A 9 21.40 14.00 -4.84
N PRO A 10 20.81 14.97 -4.11
CA PRO A 10 19.62 14.70 -3.31
C PRO A 10 18.52 14.20 -4.23
N LEU A 11 17.84 13.13 -3.81
CA LEU A 11 16.73 12.56 -4.55
C LEU A 11 15.61 13.60 -4.66
N SER A 12 15.04 13.79 -5.85
CA SER A 12 13.93 14.71 -6.01
C SER A 12 12.72 14.23 -5.20
N LEU A 13 11.91 15.17 -4.68
CA LEU A 13 10.71 14.84 -3.90
C LEU A 13 9.73 13.99 -4.70
N SER A 14 9.61 14.26 -6.01
CA SER A 14 8.77 13.46 -6.92
C SER A 14 9.26 12.02 -7.00
N ARG A 15 10.56 11.80 -7.21
CA ARG A 15 11.15 10.46 -7.27
C ARG A 15 11.06 9.72 -5.93
N GLN A 16 11.26 10.43 -4.82
CA GLN A 16 11.09 9.85 -3.49
C GLN A 16 9.64 9.38 -3.27
N LYS A 17 8.66 10.19 -3.67
CA LYS A 17 7.24 9.84 -3.57
C LYS A 17 6.91 8.62 -4.43
N GLU A 18 7.42 8.57 -5.66
CA GLU A 18 7.24 7.42 -6.56
C GLU A 18 7.77 6.12 -5.95
N ILE A 19 9.00 6.13 -5.41
CA ILE A 19 9.59 4.95 -4.77
C ILE A 19 8.81 4.57 -3.50
N ASN A 20 8.40 5.54 -2.69
CA ASN A 20 7.56 5.28 -1.51
C ASN A 20 6.25 4.59 -1.89
N GLU A 21 5.60 5.02 -2.97
CA GLU A 21 4.38 4.40 -3.47
C GLU A 21 4.62 2.97 -3.97
N LEU A 22 5.72 2.71 -4.68
CA LEU A 22 6.10 1.36 -5.12
C LEU A 22 6.36 0.41 -3.93
N VAL A 23 7.09 0.88 -2.92
CA VAL A 23 7.34 0.09 -1.70
C VAL A 23 6.05 -0.18 -0.95
N LEU A 24 5.17 0.82 -0.77
CA LEU A 24 3.87 0.62 -0.14
C LEU A 24 3.01 -0.36 -0.94
N ASN A 25 3.02 -0.27 -2.26
CA ASN A 25 2.26 -1.18 -3.13
C ASN A 25 2.73 -2.62 -2.98
N MET A 26 4.05 -2.86 -2.94
CA MET A 26 4.60 -4.19 -2.67
C MET A 26 4.17 -4.70 -1.30
N ILE A 27 4.27 -3.87 -0.25
CA ILE A 27 3.85 -4.24 1.11
C ILE A 27 2.38 -4.68 1.14
N VAL A 28 1.48 -3.91 0.54
CA VAL A 28 0.04 -4.20 0.54
C VAL A 28 -0.29 -5.40 -0.35
N LYS A 29 0.29 -5.48 -1.54
CA LYS A 29 -0.01 -6.54 -2.51
C LYS A 29 0.47 -7.90 -2.03
N ASP A 30 1.65 -7.95 -1.42
CA ASP A 30 2.30 -9.18 -1.00
C ASP A 30 2.10 -9.46 0.50
N MET A 31 1.21 -8.71 1.15
CA MET A 31 0.86 -8.83 2.58
C MET A 31 2.09 -8.84 3.51
N GLN A 32 3.11 -8.04 3.16
CA GLN A 32 4.34 -7.98 3.93
C GLN A 32 4.16 -7.20 5.23
N LEU A 33 4.96 -7.54 6.23
CA LEU A 33 5.05 -6.72 7.43
C LEU A 33 5.70 -5.37 7.09
N PHE A 34 5.12 -4.27 7.57
CA PHE A 34 5.72 -2.93 7.42
C PHE A 34 7.12 -2.80 8.03
N SER A 35 7.57 -3.76 8.85
CA SER A 35 8.94 -3.81 9.35
C SER A 35 9.99 -4.02 8.25
N ILE A 36 9.59 -4.51 7.06
CA ILE A 36 10.49 -4.79 5.94
C ILE A 36 11.37 -3.58 5.55
N VAL A 37 10.89 -2.36 5.78
CA VAL A 37 11.64 -1.11 5.53
C VAL A 37 12.87 -0.95 6.44
N ARG A 38 13.06 -1.84 7.42
CA ARG A 38 14.23 -1.93 8.29
C ARG A 38 15.08 -3.18 8.02
N ASP A 39 14.64 -4.07 7.13
CA ASP A 39 15.34 -5.31 6.85
C ASP A 39 16.61 -5.03 6.07
N LYS A 40 17.74 -5.58 6.53
CA LYS A 40 19.06 -5.25 6.00
C LYS A 40 19.20 -5.57 4.51
N GLY A 41 18.73 -6.74 4.07
CA GLY A 41 18.80 -7.14 2.66
C GLY A 41 17.91 -6.28 1.75
N PHE A 42 16.74 -5.86 2.25
CA PHE A 42 15.87 -4.96 1.50
C PHE A 42 16.47 -3.55 1.38
N LEU A 43 17.06 -3.03 2.46
CA LEU A 43 17.77 -1.76 2.45
C LEU A 43 18.99 -1.78 1.52
N GLU A 44 19.74 -2.89 1.49
CA GLU A 44 20.87 -3.07 0.58
C GLU A 44 20.42 -3.05 -0.89
N LEU A 45 19.34 -3.77 -1.21
CA LEU A 45 18.72 -3.75 -2.53
C LEU A 45 18.31 -2.32 -2.93
N LEU A 46 17.57 -1.62 -2.07
CA LEU A 46 17.13 -0.24 -2.33
C LEU A 46 18.32 0.69 -2.52
N LYS A 47 19.37 0.58 -1.68
CA LYS A 47 20.59 1.38 -1.80
C LYS A 47 21.33 1.12 -3.10
N ARG A 48 21.30 -0.12 -3.61
CA ARG A 48 21.94 -0.50 -4.87
C ARG A 48 21.18 0.03 -6.09
N LEU A 49 19.85 0.07 -6.02
CA LEU A 49 18.96 0.55 -7.08
C LEU A 49 18.86 2.08 -7.10
N GLU A 50 18.73 2.71 -5.93
CA GLU A 50 18.63 4.17 -5.76
C GLU A 50 19.46 4.62 -4.55
N PRO A 51 20.76 4.94 -4.74
CA PRO A 51 21.67 5.25 -3.64
C PRO A 51 21.27 6.46 -2.78
N SER A 52 20.56 7.43 -3.36
CA SER A 52 20.10 8.62 -2.63
C SER A 52 18.76 8.44 -1.91
N TYR A 53 18.10 7.28 -2.07
CA TYR A 53 16.85 6.98 -1.40
C TYR A 53 17.07 6.52 0.03
N ASN A 54 16.33 7.12 0.96
CA ASN A 54 16.19 6.63 2.32
C ASN A 54 14.70 6.40 2.58
N PRO A 55 14.27 5.15 2.81
CA PRO A 55 12.86 4.87 3.02
C PRO A 55 12.34 5.58 4.30
N PRO A 56 11.09 6.06 4.28
CA PRO A 56 10.43 6.54 5.48
C PRO A 56 10.38 5.49 6.59
N SER A 57 10.14 5.94 7.81
CA SER A 57 9.97 5.03 8.94
C SER A 57 8.75 4.12 8.73
N ARG A 58 8.77 2.93 9.36
CA ARG A 58 7.60 2.05 9.45
C ARG A 58 6.33 2.82 9.84
N ASN A 59 6.44 3.72 10.82
CA ASN A 59 5.31 4.49 11.30
C ASN A 59 4.77 5.41 10.19
N THR A 60 5.64 6.10 9.45
CA THR A 60 5.24 6.93 8.31
C THR A 60 4.52 6.13 7.22
N PHE A 61 4.96 4.89 6.95
CA PHE A 61 4.25 4.01 6.02
C PHE A 61 2.83 3.70 6.51
N VAL A 62 2.64 3.45 7.81
CA VAL A 62 1.34 3.08 8.38
C VAL A 62 0.42 4.29 8.57
N THR A 63 0.88 5.36 9.21
CA THR A 63 0.04 6.47 9.69
C THR A 63 -0.07 7.61 8.67
N THR A 64 0.46 7.45 7.46
CA THR A 64 0.42 8.51 6.45
C THR A 64 0.24 7.89 5.08
N LEU A 65 1.20 7.10 4.61
CA LEU A 65 1.16 6.59 3.23
C LEU A 65 0.02 5.57 3.04
N LEU A 66 -0.16 4.66 4.00
CA LEU A 66 -1.23 3.67 3.97
C LEU A 66 -2.60 4.34 4.16
N GLU A 67 -2.74 5.29 5.08
CA GLU A 67 -4.01 6.01 5.29
C GLU A 67 -4.45 6.75 4.02
N ASP A 68 -3.52 7.45 3.36
CA ASP A 68 -3.80 8.16 2.11
C ASP A 68 -4.14 7.21 0.95
N LYS A 69 -3.47 6.05 0.88
CA LYS A 69 -3.81 4.99 -0.07
C LYS A 69 -5.19 4.37 0.21
N TYR A 70 -5.51 4.11 1.48
CA TYR A 70 -6.80 3.59 1.91
C TYR A 70 -7.93 4.58 1.60
N ALA A 71 -7.74 5.86 1.90
CA ALA A 71 -8.72 6.90 1.62
C ALA A 71 -9.05 6.97 0.12
N ARG A 72 -8.01 6.92 -0.75
CA ARG A 72 -8.21 6.84 -2.20
C ARG A 72 -8.96 5.57 -2.62
N ALA A 73 -8.52 4.40 -2.15
CA ALA A 73 -9.17 3.13 -2.49
C ALA A 73 -10.63 3.08 -2.05
N LYS A 74 -10.93 3.59 -0.84
CA LYS A 74 -12.29 3.70 -0.30
C LYS A 74 -13.15 4.63 -1.14
N THR A 75 -12.63 5.79 -1.54
CA THR A 75 -13.35 6.73 -2.42
C THR A 75 -13.63 6.08 -3.77
N THR A 76 -12.65 5.42 -4.38
CA THR A 76 -12.85 4.68 -5.63
C THR A 76 -13.92 3.60 -5.48
N LEU A 77 -13.87 2.80 -4.41
CA LEU A 77 -14.86 1.77 -4.15
C LEU A 77 -16.28 2.36 -3.97
N LYS A 78 -16.42 3.48 -3.26
CA LYS A 78 -17.70 4.18 -3.13
C LYS A 78 -18.27 4.58 -4.49
N LEU A 79 -17.45 5.20 -5.34
CA LEU A 79 -17.86 5.60 -6.70
C LEU A 79 -18.25 4.40 -7.58
N ILE A 80 -17.61 3.24 -7.38
CA ILE A 80 -18.01 1.99 -8.06
C ILE A 80 -19.37 1.51 -7.53
N LEU A 81 -19.55 1.48 -6.21
CA LEU A 81 -20.79 1.02 -5.57
C LEU A 81 -21.99 1.94 -5.87
N GLU A 82 -21.78 3.24 -6.08
CA GLU A 82 -22.82 4.19 -6.52
C GLU A 82 -23.41 3.83 -7.89
N GLN A 83 -22.69 3.05 -8.70
CA GLN A 83 -23.16 2.60 -10.02
C GLN A 83 -23.86 1.24 -9.98
N ALA A 84 -23.85 0.55 -8.83
CA ALA A 84 -24.46 -0.77 -8.69
C ALA A 84 -25.97 -0.64 -8.52
N GLU A 85 -26.74 -1.31 -9.38
CA GLU A 85 -28.20 -1.36 -9.28
C GLU A 85 -28.67 -2.33 -8.19
N PHE A 86 -27.94 -3.44 -8.03
CA PHE A 86 -28.23 -4.48 -7.06
C PHE A 86 -26.98 -4.81 -6.26
N ILE A 87 -27.16 -4.93 -4.94
CA ILE A 87 -26.10 -5.25 -3.99
C ILE A 87 -26.59 -6.39 -3.09
N THR A 88 -25.76 -7.41 -2.90
CA THR A 88 -25.96 -8.46 -1.90
C THR A 88 -24.83 -8.37 -0.88
N VAL A 89 -25.18 -8.41 0.40
CA VAL A 89 -24.22 -8.38 1.51
C VAL A 89 -24.28 -9.71 2.24
N THR A 90 -23.11 -10.29 2.50
CA THR A 90 -22.96 -11.46 3.36
C THR A 90 -22.07 -11.10 4.54
N THR A 91 -22.33 -11.70 5.68
CA THR A 91 -21.53 -11.53 6.88
C THR A 91 -21.11 -12.90 7.38
N ASP A 92 -19.84 -13.06 7.70
CA ASP A 92 -19.31 -14.24 8.37
C ASP A 92 -18.69 -13.82 9.70
N GLY A 93 -19.13 -14.45 10.78
CA GLY A 93 -18.73 -14.12 12.14
C GLY A 93 -18.06 -15.31 12.81
N TRP A 94 -16.90 -15.09 13.41
CA TRP A 94 -16.14 -16.14 14.10
C TRP A 94 -15.49 -15.62 15.37
N THR A 95 -15.24 -16.53 16.32
CA THR A 95 -14.44 -16.26 17.52
C THR A 95 -13.07 -16.88 17.33
N SER A 96 -12.01 -16.09 17.55
CA SER A 96 -10.64 -16.59 17.45
C SER A 96 -10.27 -17.49 18.63
N SER A 97 -9.17 -18.22 18.51
CA SER A 97 -8.58 -18.97 19.63
C SER A 97 -8.13 -18.07 20.79
N ALA A 98 -7.97 -16.76 20.57
CA ALA A 98 -7.72 -15.77 21.61
C ALA A 98 -9.01 -15.25 22.27
N ASN A 99 -10.16 -15.86 21.98
CA ASN A 99 -11.48 -15.47 22.50
C ASN A 99 -11.91 -14.05 22.06
N GLU A 100 -11.45 -13.61 20.89
CA GLU A 100 -11.84 -12.35 20.27
C GLU A 100 -12.88 -12.60 19.17
N ASN A 101 -13.93 -11.80 19.13
CA ASN A 101 -14.99 -11.93 18.12
C ASN A 101 -14.68 -11.06 16.91
N TYR A 102 -14.82 -11.65 15.72
CA TYR A 102 -14.59 -11.00 14.44
C TYR A 102 -15.85 -11.10 13.57
N ILE A 103 -16.04 -10.12 12.71
CA ILE A 103 -17.04 -10.15 11.65
C ILE A 103 -16.37 -9.70 10.35
N SER A 104 -16.53 -10.49 9.30
CA SER A 104 -16.26 -10.07 7.94
C SER A 104 -17.56 -9.67 7.27
N VAL A 105 -17.49 -8.66 6.42
CA VAL A 105 -18.61 -8.20 5.59
C VAL A 105 -18.14 -8.25 4.14
N THR A 106 -18.79 -9.08 3.33
CA THR A 106 -18.49 -9.22 1.90
C THR A 106 -19.67 -8.68 1.09
N VAL A 107 -19.37 -7.79 0.15
CA VAL A 107 -20.35 -7.12 -0.71
C VAL A 107 -20.19 -7.64 -2.13
N TYR A 108 -21.26 -8.19 -2.69
CA TYR A 108 -21.37 -8.61 -4.09
C TYR A 108 -22.25 -7.63 -4.84
N PHE A 109 -21.81 -7.17 -6.01
CA PHE A 109 -22.53 -6.19 -6.83
C PHE A 109 -22.21 -6.40 -8.31
N ILE A 110 -23.09 -5.90 -9.19
CA ILE A 110 -22.92 -5.94 -10.64
C ILE A 110 -22.90 -4.50 -11.16
N ILE A 111 -21.91 -4.18 -12.00
CA ILE A 111 -21.83 -2.89 -12.70
C ILE A 111 -22.36 -3.04 -14.13
N LYS A 112 -22.90 -1.97 -14.71
CA LYS A 112 -23.35 -1.96 -16.12
C LYS A 112 -22.16 -2.31 -17.01
N ASN A 113 -22.30 -3.42 -17.74
CA ASN A 113 -21.32 -4.16 -18.54
C ASN A 113 -20.81 -5.40 -17.81
N TRP A 114 -21.48 -6.53 -18.07
CA TRP A 114 -21.00 -7.87 -17.74
C TRP A 114 -19.70 -8.12 -18.51
N GLU A 115 -18.57 -7.85 -17.89
CA GLU A 115 -17.31 -8.51 -18.26
C GLU A 115 -16.99 -9.51 -17.14
N PHE A 116 -17.01 -10.79 -17.48
CA PHE A 116 -16.34 -11.80 -16.66
C PHE A 116 -14.84 -11.46 -16.70
N VAL A 117 -14.33 -10.87 -15.62
CA VAL A 117 -12.90 -10.81 -15.36
C VAL A 117 -12.49 -12.04 -14.57
#